data_AF-A0A9X2B907-F1
#
_entry.id   AF-A0A9X2B907-F1
#
_cell.length_a   1.000
_cell.length_b   1.000
_cell.length_c   1.000
_cell.angle_alpha   90.00
_cell.angle_beta   90.00
_cell.angle_gamma   90.00
#
_symmetry.space_group_name_H-M   'P 1'
#
loop_
_entity.id
_entity.type
_entity.pdbx_description
1 polymer ?
#
loop_
_entity_poly.entity_id
_entity_poly.type
_entity_poly.pdbx_seq_one_letter_code
_entity_poly.pdbx_strand_id
1 'polypeptide(L)' 'MLQENVDYYINEQGLFVFTKEYHLKRGYCCKNKCLHCPWNYGKPRPPREIKNK' A
#
# COMPACT_ATOMS: atom_id res chain seq x y z
N MET A 1 -6.71 -17.78 4.01
CA MET A 1 -7.99 -17.12 3.68
C MET A 1 -7.77 -15.61 3.75
N LEU A 2 -8.50 -14.83 2.97
CA LEU A 2 -8.47 -13.36 3.05
C LEU A 2 -9.37 -12.92 4.21
N GLN A 3 -8.87 -12.04 5.08
CA GLN A 3 -9.63 -11.49 6.19
C GLN A 3 -10.03 -10.03 5.92
N GLU A 4 -11.32 -9.74 5.95
CA GLU A 4 -11.85 -8.38 5.83
C GLU A 4 -11.37 -7.51 7.00
N ASN A 5 -11.12 -6.23 6.75
CA ASN A 5 -10.49 -5.25 7.64
C ASN A 5 -9.00 -5.49 7.95
N VAL A 6 -8.43 -6.62 7.52
CA VAL A 6 -7.00 -6.94 7.69
C VAL A 6 -6.30 -6.94 6.34
N ASP A 7 -6.74 -7.79 5.42
CA ASP A 7 -6.14 -7.94 4.10
C ASP A 7 -6.75 -6.97 3.08
N TYR A 8 -8.03 -6.66 3.23
CA TYR A 8 -8.74 -5.73 2.36
C TYR A 8 -9.90 -5.08 3.10
N TYR A 9 -10.40 -3.98 2.56
CA TYR A 9 -11.67 -3.37 2.93
C TYR A 9 -12.44 -2.99 1.66
N ILE A 10 -13.76 -2.84 1.80
CA ILE A 10 -14.61 -2.33 0.72
C ILE A 10 -14.79 -0.84 0.95
N ASN A 11 -14.44 -0.01 -0.03
CA ASN A 11 -14.65 1.44 0.07
C ASN A 11 -16.12 1.82 -0.18
N GLU A 12 -16.47 3.09 0.01
CA GLU A 12 -17.83 3.60 -0.21
C GLU A 12 -18.34 3.41 -1.65
N GLN A 13 -17.43 3.18 -2.60
CA GLN A 13 -17.74 2.91 -4.01
C GLN A 13 -17.95 1.41 -4.29
N GLY A 14 -17.90 0.55 -3.28
CA GLY A 14 -18.02 -0.90 -3.43
C GLY A 14 -16.76 -1.57 -4.00
N LEU A 15 -15.61 -0.89 -4.00
CA LEU A 15 -14.36 -1.41 -4.54
C LEU A 15 -13.51 -2.08 -3.45
N PHE A 16 -12.89 -3.21 -3.81
CA PHE A 16 -11.93 -3.90 -2.97
C PHE A 16 -10.62 -3.13 -2.92
N VAL A 17 -10.25 -2.64 -1.74
CA VAL A 17 -8.98 -1.97 -1.48
C VAL A 17 -8.12 -2.88 -0.61
N PHE A 18 -7.02 -3.37 -1.18
CA PHE A 18 -6.05 -4.19 -0.45
C PHE A 18 -5.20 -3.32 0.48
N THR A 19 -5.00 -3.83 1.70
CA THR A 19 -4.17 -3.17 2.70
C THR A 19 -2.69 -3.52 2.52
N LYS A 20 -1.86 -2.88 3.35
CA LYS A 20 -0.45 -3.19 3.46
C LYS A 20 -0.20 -4.63 3.91
N GLU A 21 -1.02 -5.17 4.82
CA GLU A 21 -0.86 -6.53 5.35
C GLU A 21 -1.02 -7.59 4.26
N TYR A 22 -2.02 -7.44 3.39
CA TYR A 22 -2.17 -8.35 2.26
C TYR A 22 -0.93 -8.38 1.36
N HIS A 23 -0.38 -7.21 1.07
CA HIS A 23 0.84 -7.10 0.28
C HIS A 23 2.06 -7.74 0.97
N LEU A 24 2.15 -7.64 2.30
CA LEU A 24 3.21 -8.30 3.08
C LEU A 24 3.04 -9.82 3.10
N LYS A 25 1.82 -10.33 3.33
CA LYS A 25 1.51 -11.78 3.27
C LYS A 25 1.79 -12.37 1.89
N ARG A 26 1.53 -11.60 0.82
CA ARG A 26 1.88 -11.99 -0.56
C ARG A 26 3.39 -12.14 -0.77
N GLY A 27 4.21 -11.43 0.00
CA GLY A 27 5.66 -11.57 0.01
C GLY A 27 6.41 -10.93 -1.17
N TYR A 28 5.72 -10.35 -2.17
CA TYR A 28 6.37 -9.70 -3.30
C TYR A 28 5.61 -8.47 -3.84
N CYS A 29 6.37 -7.53 -4.40
CA CYS A 29 5.84 -6.33 -5.02
C CYS A 29 5.32 -6.62 -6.43
N CYS A 30 4.04 -6.37 -6.67
CA CYS A 30 3.40 -6.54 -7.98
C CYS A 30 3.66 -5.38 -8.96
N LYS A 31 4.35 -4.31 -8.55
CA LYS A 31 4.67 -3.13 -9.36
C LYS A 31 3.45 -2.39 -9.97
N ASN A 32 2.25 -2.62 -9.42
CA ASN A 32 1.01 -1.97 -9.87
C ASN A 32 0.72 -0.60 -9.22
N LYS A 33 1.72 0.03 -8.60
CA LYS A 33 1.58 1.34 -7.92
C LYS A 33 0.41 1.40 -6.92
N CYS A 34 0.24 0.33 -6.11
CA CYS A 34 -0.85 0.21 -5.15
C CYS A 34 -0.81 1.33 -4.09
N LEU A 35 -1.98 1.80 -3.65
CA LEU A 35 -2.13 2.83 -2.61
C LEU A 35 -1.39 2.48 -1.31
N HIS A 36 -1.57 1.24 -0.83
CA HIS A 36 -0.96 0.72 0.41
C HIS A 36 0.32 -0.09 0.16
N CYS A 37 1.07 0.21 -0.90
CA CYS A 37 2.30 -0.51 -1.22
C CYS A 37 3.33 -0.40 -0.06
N PRO A 38 3.72 -1.53 0.57
CA PRO A 38 4.71 -1.50 1.66
C PRO A 38 6.11 -1.11 1.18
N TRP A 39 6.41 -1.31 -0.11
CA TRP A 39 7.69 -0.96 -0.73
C TRP A 39 7.74 0.45 -1.30
N ASN A 40 6.69 1.26 -1.10
CA ASN A 40 6.58 2.62 -1.61
C ASN A 40 6.77 2.74 -3.14
N TYR A 41 6.47 1.66 -3.87
CA TYR A 41 6.67 1.59 -5.32
C TYR A 41 5.74 2.56 -6.04
N GLY A 42 6.29 3.43 -6.89
CA GLY A 42 5.54 4.39 -7.67
C GLY A 42 5.09 5.64 -6.90
N LYS A 43 5.45 5.78 -5.61
CA LYS A 43 5.26 7.04 -4.89
C LYS A 43 6.44 7.97 -5.18
N PRO A 44 6.20 9.26 -5.47
CA PRO A 44 7.29 10.23 -5.58
C PRO A 44 8.06 10.24 -4.25
N ARG A 45 9.39 10.34 -4.33
CA ARG A 45 10.19 10.57 -3.13
C ARG A 45 9.72 11.88 -2.50
N PRO A 46 9.48 11.94 -1.18
CA PRO A 46 9.18 13.22 -0.55
C PRO A 46 10.33 14.17 -0.88
N PRO A 47 10.05 15.47 -1.10
CA PRO A 47 11.10 16.46 -1.19
C PRO A 47 12.03 16.24 -0.01
N ARG A 48 13.34 16.07 -0.27
CA ARG A 48 14.32 15.98 0.81
C ARG A 48 14.18 17.29 1.59
N GLU A 49 13.58 17.23 2.77
CA GLU A 49 13.68 18.31 3.74
C GLU A 49 15.17 18.46 4.01
N ILE A 50 15.74 19.54 3.47
CA ILE A 50 17.11 19.95 3.75
C ILE A 50 17.10 20.29 5.24
N LYS A 51 17.42 19.32 6.08
CA LYS A 51 17.72 19.56 7.48
C LYS A 51 19.02 20.34 7.48
N ASN A 52 18.92 21.67 7.43
CA ASN A 52 20.02 22.56 7.76
C ASN A 52 20.49 22.17 9.17
N LYS A 53 21.68 21.58 9.24
CA LYS A 53 22.41 21.34 10.47
C LYS A 53 23.41 22.46 10.66
#